data_AF-A0A1Z4QKR0-F1
#
_entry.id   AF-A0A1Z4QKR0-F1
#
_cell.length_a   1.000
_cell.length_b   1.000
_cell.length_c   1.000
_cell.angle_alpha   90.00
_cell.angle_beta   90.00
_cell.angle_gamma   90.00
#
_symmetry.space_group_name_H-M   'P 1'
#
loop_
_entity.id
_entity.type
_entity.pdbx_description
1 polymer ?
#
loop_
_entity_poly.entity_id
_entity_poly.type
_entity_poly.pdbx_seq_one_letter_code
_entity_poly.pdbx_strand_id
1 'polypeptide(L)'
;MSNTNLPEKLTNFTAYPQTEQACRDELSQANFDIDSFQQNRQRCSLSSCHGMCCHYGVHVNQETAETIQKVVEEEAEFFKSIGLDLPKEVIIDDEEYEDFPVEKFEWKGMSSVKKTALKEKPFSRLVNDYPKHFKDTACVFLLDDSRCGLQELSKAKGLHPWYYKPLPCWLFPIFIAPGEKQPEIFLPSPEAEPWYLPEYDYDGFFTKVPCGQYSECGQIGYILLQEELKFLSAIVGRNFGQEIQDAIANSAESD
;
A
#
# COMPACT_ATOMS: atom_id res chain seq x y z
N MET A 1 42.30 26.03 4.23
CA MET A 1 41.91 24.61 4.12
C MET A 1 40.39 24.58 4.19
N SER A 2 39.75 24.32 3.06
CA SER A 2 38.32 24.53 2.83
C SER A 2 37.52 23.42 3.54
N ASN A 3 36.67 23.83 4.48
CA ASN A 3 35.55 23.03 4.98
C ASN A 3 34.62 22.75 3.80
N THR A 4 34.60 21.50 3.36
CA THR A 4 33.61 21.01 2.41
C THR A 4 32.36 20.63 3.20
N ASN A 5 31.48 21.61 3.38
CA ASN A 5 30.07 21.34 3.65
C ASN A 5 29.51 20.62 2.42
N LEU A 6 29.44 19.30 2.48
CA LEU A 6 28.48 18.56 1.67
C LEU A 6 27.09 18.98 2.17
N PRO A 7 26.20 19.52 1.31
CA PRO A 7 24.83 19.70 1.70
C PRO A 7 24.25 18.32 2.00
N GLU A 8 23.74 18.10 3.21
CA GLU A 8 22.89 16.96 3.55
C GLU A 8 21.65 17.01 2.66
N LYS A 9 21.77 16.49 1.44
CA LYS A 9 20.63 16.17 0.60
C LYS A 9 19.98 14.98 1.28
N LEU A 10 18.97 15.24 2.12
CA LEU A 10 17.94 14.24 2.38
C LEU A 10 17.33 13.88 1.03
N THR A 11 17.85 12.83 0.40
CA THR A 11 17.20 12.17 -0.72
C THR A 11 15.96 11.48 -0.14
N ASN A 12 14.77 12.02 -0.42
CA ASN A 12 13.52 11.37 -0.07
C ASN A 12 13.49 9.95 -0.66
N PHE A 13 12.86 9.01 0.05
CA PHE A 13 12.79 7.60 -0.36
C PHE A 13 11.81 7.37 -1.52
N THR A 14 10.85 8.28 -1.68
CA THR A 14 9.74 8.27 -2.62
C THR A 14 9.63 9.63 -3.33
N ALA A 15 8.71 9.71 -4.27
CA ALA A 15 8.33 10.96 -4.94
C ALA A 15 7.49 11.89 -4.04
N TYR A 16 7.17 11.50 -2.79
CA TYR A 16 6.17 12.14 -1.93
C TYR A 16 6.78 12.65 -0.61
N PRO A 17 7.61 13.72 -0.64
CA PRO A 17 8.29 14.23 0.55
C PRO A 17 7.37 14.65 1.69
N GLN A 18 6.21 15.25 1.41
CA GLN A 18 5.27 15.68 2.45
C GLN A 18 4.60 14.47 3.09
N THR A 19 4.26 13.47 2.29
CA THR A 19 3.70 12.19 2.76
C THR A 19 4.72 11.44 3.63
N GLU A 20 6.00 11.41 3.22
CA GLU A 20 7.07 10.86 4.07
C GLU A 20 7.23 11.61 5.38
N GLN A 21 7.13 12.95 5.34
CA GLN A 21 7.22 13.77 6.54
C GLN A 21 6.06 13.49 7.50
N ALA A 22 4.83 13.41 6.99
CA ALA A 22 3.67 13.01 7.78
C ALA A 22 3.84 11.61 8.40
N CYS A 23 4.40 10.65 7.63
CA CYS A 23 4.72 9.33 8.15
C CYS A 23 5.75 9.39 9.29
N ARG A 24 6.81 10.20 9.16
CA ARG A 24 7.79 10.39 10.25
C ARG A 24 7.14 10.95 11.49
N ASP A 25 6.35 12.00 11.34
CA ASP A 25 5.79 12.73 12.46
C ASP A 25 4.79 11.87 13.22
N GLU A 26 3.93 11.13 12.52
CA GLU A 26 2.82 10.40 13.15
C GLU A 26 3.13 8.94 13.45
N LEU A 27 3.94 8.25 12.64
CA LEU A 27 4.22 6.83 12.82
C LEU A 27 5.44 6.55 13.72
N SER A 28 6.24 7.58 14.03
CA SER A 28 7.36 7.42 14.96
C SER A 28 6.91 6.99 16.35
N GLN A 29 5.68 7.33 16.74
CA GLN A 29 5.05 6.93 18.01
C GLN A 29 3.84 6.00 17.81
N ALA A 30 3.56 5.52 16.59
CA ALA A 30 2.40 4.66 16.37
C ALA A 30 2.44 3.37 17.20
N ASN A 31 1.28 2.85 17.56
CA ASN A 31 1.17 1.49 18.06
C ASN A 31 1.59 0.52 16.95
N PHE A 32 2.37 -0.49 17.30
CA PHE A 32 2.76 -1.54 16.37
C PHE A 32 2.32 -2.88 16.95
N ASP A 33 1.27 -3.45 16.37
CA ASP A 33 0.72 -4.73 16.81
C ASP A 33 1.60 -5.86 16.28
N ILE A 34 2.63 -6.20 17.05
CA ILE A 34 3.59 -7.25 16.70
C ILE A 34 2.92 -8.62 16.58
N ASP A 35 1.89 -8.90 17.37
CA ASP A 35 1.19 -10.19 17.38
C ASP A 35 0.47 -10.43 16.05
N SER A 36 -0.11 -9.37 15.46
CA SER A 36 -0.71 -9.46 14.12
C SER A 36 0.27 -9.92 13.03
N PHE A 37 1.59 -9.75 13.22
CA PHE A 37 2.61 -10.20 12.26
C PHE A 37 3.06 -11.64 12.46
N GLN A 38 2.55 -12.35 13.48
CA GLN A 38 2.87 -13.76 13.74
C GLN A 38 2.04 -14.73 12.89
N GLN A 39 1.01 -14.24 12.20
CA GLN A 39 0.20 -15.07 11.31
C GLN A 39 0.92 -15.40 10.00
N ASN A 40 0.67 -16.61 9.47
CA ASN A 40 1.22 -17.02 8.18
C ASN A 40 0.47 -16.34 7.03
N ARG A 41 1.25 -15.89 6.04
CA ARG A 41 0.79 -15.28 4.78
C ARG A 41 1.63 -15.79 3.61
N GLN A 42 1.15 -15.55 2.39
CA GLN A 42 1.90 -15.87 1.19
C GLN A 42 1.96 -14.65 0.28
N ARG A 43 3.11 -14.41 -0.37
CA ARG A 43 3.20 -13.39 -1.43
C ARG A 43 2.24 -13.76 -2.56
N CYS A 44 1.60 -12.76 -3.14
CA CYS A 44 0.76 -13.01 -4.30
C CYS A 44 1.61 -13.49 -5.49
N SER A 45 1.08 -14.45 -6.25
CA SER A 45 1.60 -14.79 -7.57
C SER A 45 0.85 -13.97 -8.61
N LEU A 46 1.54 -13.12 -9.38
CA LEU A 46 0.91 -12.27 -10.40
C LEU A 46 0.12 -13.07 -11.45
N SER A 47 0.55 -14.30 -11.73
CA SER A 47 -0.14 -15.21 -12.65
C SER A 47 -1.45 -15.78 -12.09
N SER A 48 -1.67 -15.71 -10.78
CA SER A 48 -2.86 -16.25 -10.11
C SER A 48 -3.75 -15.14 -9.56
N CYS A 49 -3.17 -14.08 -8.99
CA CYS A 49 -3.93 -12.96 -8.44
C CYS A 49 -4.34 -11.93 -9.50
N HIS A 50 -3.67 -11.93 -10.66
CA HIS A 50 -3.91 -11.00 -11.75
C HIS A 50 -3.86 -9.50 -11.36
N GLY A 51 -3.24 -9.15 -10.23
CA GLY A 51 -3.22 -7.78 -9.69
C GLY A 51 -4.50 -7.38 -8.97
N MET A 52 -5.19 -8.32 -8.32
CA MET A 52 -6.47 -8.10 -7.62
C MET A 52 -6.46 -6.95 -6.59
N CYS A 53 -5.30 -6.64 -5.98
CA CYS A 53 -5.18 -5.48 -5.09
C CYS A 53 -5.44 -4.13 -5.80
N CYS A 54 -5.41 -4.09 -7.14
CA CYS A 54 -5.72 -2.91 -7.92
C CYS A 54 -7.22 -2.74 -8.22
N HIS A 55 -8.11 -3.64 -7.78
CA HIS A 55 -9.48 -3.70 -8.33
C HIS A 55 -10.29 -2.40 -8.22
N TYR A 56 -10.09 -1.64 -7.13
CA TYR A 56 -10.80 -0.39 -6.88
C TYR A 56 -9.91 0.86 -6.96
N GLY A 57 -8.69 0.70 -7.49
CA GLY A 57 -7.70 1.76 -7.44
C GLY A 57 -7.15 1.93 -6.02
N VAL A 58 -6.59 3.12 -5.76
CA VAL A 58 -6.08 3.49 -4.43
C VAL A 58 -6.41 4.94 -4.16
N HIS A 59 -6.97 5.22 -2.98
CA HIS A 59 -7.16 6.58 -2.47
C HIS A 59 -5.82 7.16 -2.05
N VAL A 60 -5.64 8.44 -2.36
CA VAL A 60 -4.37 9.12 -2.20
C VAL A 60 -4.58 10.53 -1.67
N ASN A 61 -3.61 11.04 -0.92
CA ASN A 61 -3.61 12.45 -0.53
C ASN A 61 -3.30 13.37 -1.72
N GLN A 62 -3.43 14.68 -1.48
CA GLN A 62 -3.27 15.71 -2.51
C GLN A 62 -1.88 15.68 -3.17
N GLU A 63 -0.80 15.57 -2.38
CA GLU A 63 0.56 15.52 -2.92
C GLU A 63 0.74 14.33 -3.87
N THR A 64 0.30 13.15 -3.44
CA THR A 64 0.41 11.92 -4.23
C THR A 64 -0.40 12.03 -5.52
N ALA A 65 -1.63 12.56 -5.44
CA ALA A 65 -2.47 12.83 -6.61
C ALA A 65 -1.79 13.74 -7.64
N GLU A 66 -1.33 14.92 -7.21
CA GLU A 66 -0.67 15.89 -8.08
C GLU A 66 0.62 15.34 -8.70
N THR A 67 1.41 14.64 -7.89
CA THR A 67 2.68 14.04 -8.33
C THR A 67 2.44 12.94 -9.36
N ILE A 68 1.44 12.07 -9.16
CA ILE A 68 1.10 11.00 -10.10
C ILE A 68 0.56 11.58 -11.42
N GLN A 69 -0.34 12.57 -11.35
CA GLN A 69 -0.87 13.21 -12.55
C GLN A 69 0.28 13.83 -13.36
N LYS A 70 1.17 14.57 -12.69
CA LYS A 70 2.34 15.19 -13.33
C LYS A 70 3.29 14.17 -13.96
N VAL A 71 3.66 13.10 -13.23
CA VAL A 71 4.63 12.12 -13.77
C VAL A 71 4.05 11.35 -14.95
N VAL A 72 2.73 11.12 -14.99
CA VAL A 72 2.08 10.53 -16.17
C VAL A 72 2.17 11.43 -17.38
N GLU A 73 1.98 12.74 -17.21
CA GLU A 73 2.13 13.71 -18.30
C GLU A 73 3.58 13.78 -18.80
N GLU A 74 4.55 13.79 -17.89
CA GLU A 74 5.98 13.85 -18.22
C GLU A 74 6.51 12.56 -18.86
N GLU A 75 5.98 11.41 -18.45
CA GLU A 75 6.46 10.06 -18.85
C GLU A 75 5.46 9.31 -19.75
N ALA A 76 4.58 10.04 -20.44
CA ALA A 76 3.52 9.46 -21.28
C ALA A 76 4.04 8.44 -22.30
N GLU A 77 5.16 8.75 -22.97
CA GLU A 77 5.78 7.83 -23.94
C GLU A 77 6.30 6.55 -23.28
N PHE A 78 6.80 6.63 -22.04
CA PHE A 78 7.21 5.44 -21.30
C PHE A 78 6.01 4.54 -21.01
N PHE A 79 4.92 5.08 -20.46
CA PHE A 79 3.72 4.31 -20.15
C PHE A 79 3.14 3.65 -21.40
N LYS A 80 3.10 4.38 -22.52
CA LYS A 80 2.70 3.83 -23.82
C LYS A 80 3.62 2.71 -24.28
N SER A 81 4.93 2.85 -24.11
CA SER A 81 5.92 1.84 -24.50
C SER A 81 5.78 0.52 -23.76
N ILE A 82 5.24 0.54 -22.53
CA ILE A 82 4.97 -0.66 -21.72
C ILE A 82 3.52 -1.16 -21.87
N GLY A 83 2.75 -0.59 -22.80
CA GLY A 83 1.39 -1.05 -23.12
C GLY A 83 0.28 -0.43 -22.26
N LEU A 84 0.55 0.68 -21.57
CA LEU A 84 -0.49 1.44 -20.87
C LEU A 84 -0.98 2.60 -21.74
N ASP A 85 -2.22 2.51 -22.17
CA ASP A 85 -2.98 3.62 -22.74
C ASP A 85 -3.71 4.33 -21.59
N LEU A 86 -3.05 5.32 -20.99
CA LEU A 86 -3.55 6.02 -19.82
C LEU A 86 -4.55 7.11 -20.23
N PRO A 87 -5.68 7.28 -19.50
CA PRO A 87 -6.56 8.42 -19.72
C PRO A 87 -5.85 9.73 -19.37
N LYS A 88 -6.37 10.85 -19.90
CA LYS A 88 -5.84 12.19 -19.58
C LYS A 88 -5.84 12.46 -18.07
N GLU A 89 -6.91 12.06 -17.39
CA GLU A 89 -7.06 12.17 -15.94
C GLU A 89 -6.85 10.79 -15.32
N VAL A 90 -5.71 10.61 -14.67
CA VAL A 90 -5.36 9.35 -13.98
C VAL A 90 -5.68 9.38 -12.49
N ILE A 91 -6.07 10.54 -11.98
CA ILE A 91 -6.64 10.73 -10.65
C ILE A 91 -8.05 11.30 -10.82
N ILE A 92 -9.01 10.68 -10.14
CA ILE A 92 -10.43 11.05 -10.18
C ILE A 92 -10.94 11.26 -8.75
N ASP A 93 -12.01 12.03 -8.62
CA ASP A 93 -12.76 12.10 -7.37
C ASP A 93 -13.68 10.87 -7.26
N ASP A 94 -13.64 10.20 -6.12
CA ASP A 94 -14.50 9.06 -5.81
C ASP A 94 -15.82 9.56 -5.22
N GLU A 95 -16.79 9.87 -6.08
CA GLU A 95 -18.11 10.38 -5.65
C GLU A 95 -18.84 9.38 -4.73
N GLU A 96 -18.60 8.07 -4.89
CA GLU A 96 -19.16 7.02 -4.01
C GLU A 96 -18.50 7.00 -2.62
N TYR A 97 -17.36 7.67 -2.45
CA TYR A 97 -16.58 7.64 -1.20
C TYR A 97 -17.19 8.52 -0.10
N GLU A 98 -17.87 9.61 -0.46
CA GLU A 98 -18.51 10.50 0.53
C GLU A 98 -19.63 9.80 1.32
N ASP A 99 -20.25 8.77 0.72
CA ASP A 99 -21.31 7.98 1.35
C ASP A 99 -20.77 6.87 2.27
N PHE A 100 -19.49 6.51 2.15
CA PHE A 100 -18.87 5.53 3.03
C PHE A 100 -18.36 6.19 4.32
N PRO A 101 -18.46 5.53 5.50
CA PRO A 101 -17.92 6.04 6.76
C PRO A 101 -16.39 5.96 6.84
N VAL A 102 -15.69 6.27 5.74
CA VAL A 102 -14.25 6.05 5.56
C VAL A 102 -13.40 6.87 6.52
N GLU A 103 -13.88 8.05 6.90
CA GLU A 103 -13.19 8.93 7.86
C GLU A 103 -12.90 8.27 9.22
N LYS A 104 -13.63 7.19 9.55
CA LYS A 104 -13.38 6.39 10.78
C LYS A 104 -12.32 5.31 10.61
N PHE A 105 -12.08 4.86 9.39
CA PHE A 105 -11.23 3.70 9.09
C PHE A 105 -9.88 4.08 8.49
N GLU A 106 -9.76 5.30 7.94
CA GLU A 106 -8.52 5.78 7.34
C GLU A 106 -7.81 6.82 8.21
N TRP A 107 -6.47 6.74 8.19
CA TRP A 107 -5.62 7.69 8.87
C TRP A 107 -5.67 9.05 8.13
N LYS A 108 -6.12 10.09 8.84
CA LYS A 108 -6.28 11.45 8.30
C LYS A 108 -4.95 11.97 7.74
N GLY A 109 -4.96 12.39 6.47
CA GLY A 109 -3.79 12.95 5.79
C GLY A 109 -3.07 12.00 4.85
N MET A 110 -3.37 10.69 4.91
CA MET A 110 -2.80 9.70 3.97
C MET A 110 -3.65 9.46 2.72
N SER A 111 -4.95 9.75 2.81
CA SER A 111 -5.93 9.54 1.75
C SER A 111 -6.88 10.73 1.66
N SER A 112 -7.55 10.84 0.52
CA SER A 112 -8.63 11.80 0.27
C SER A 112 -9.68 11.14 -0.61
N VAL A 113 -10.75 11.85 -0.95
CA VAL A 113 -11.72 11.41 -1.97
C VAL A 113 -11.06 11.14 -3.33
N LYS A 114 -9.83 11.62 -3.57
CA LYS A 114 -9.10 11.36 -4.79
C LYS A 114 -8.53 9.95 -4.81
N LYS A 115 -8.76 9.25 -5.92
CA LYS A 115 -8.18 7.93 -6.18
C LYS A 115 -7.64 7.81 -7.59
N THR A 116 -6.83 6.79 -7.84
CA THR A 116 -6.43 6.45 -9.20
C THR A 116 -7.64 6.07 -10.05
N ALA A 117 -7.68 6.55 -11.30
CA ALA A 117 -8.68 6.18 -12.28
C ALA A 117 -8.74 4.65 -12.50
N LEU A 118 -9.89 4.20 -12.99
CA LEU A 118 -10.18 2.79 -13.20
C LEU A 118 -10.31 2.46 -14.70
N LYS A 119 -10.01 1.22 -15.03
CA LYS A 119 -10.30 0.57 -16.30
C LYS A 119 -11.01 -0.75 -16.06
N GLU A 120 -11.69 -1.28 -17.08
CA GLU A 120 -12.30 -2.60 -16.98
C GLU A 120 -11.23 -3.70 -16.82
N LYS A 121 -11.48 -4.64 -15.92
CA LYS A 121 -10.71 -5.88 -15.82
C LYS A 121 -11.61 -7.00 -15.29
N PRO A 122 -11.83 -8.09 -16.06
CA PRO A 122 -12.79 -9.13 -15.70
C PRO A 122 -12.20 -10.10 -14.66
N PHE A 123 -11.84 -9.59 -13.49
CA PHE A 123 -11.30 -10.39 -12.40
C PHE A 123 -12.18 -11.59 -12.03
N SER A 124 -13.50 -11.42 -12.05
CA SER A 124 -14.48 -12.48 -11.80
C SER A 124 -14.34 -13.71 -12.72
N ARG A 125 -13.69 -13.55 -13.88
CA ARG A 125 -13.41 -14.62 -14.85
C ARG A 125 -11.97 -15.13 -14.77
N LEU A 126 -11.08 -14.41 -14.12
CA LEU A 126 -9.63 -14.67 -14.08
C LEU A 126 -9.17 -15.22 -12.73
N VAL A 127 -9.81 -14.81 -11.64
CA VAL A 127 -9.44 -15.14 -10.27
C VAL A 127 -10.50 -16.07 -9.69
N ASN A 128 -10.05 -17.24 -9.24
CA ASN A 128 -10.92 -18.17 -8.52
C ASN A 128 -11.40 -17.53 -7.22
N ASP A 129 -12.66 -17.78 -6.87
CA ASP A 129 -13.28 -17.26 -5.65
C ASP A 129 -13.22 -15.73 -5.53
N TYR A 130 -13.27 -15.03 -6.67
CA TYR A 130 -13.32 -13.57 -6.69
C TYR A 130 -14.53 -13.05 -5.87
N PRO A 131 -14.31 -12.13 -4.90
CA PRO A 131 -15.37 -11.63 -4.03
C PRO A 131 -16.48 -10.97 -4.83
N LYS A 132 -17.73 -11.34 -4.55
CA LYS A 132 -18.90 -10.88 -5.31
C LYS A 132 -19.13 -9.37 -5.20
N HIS A 133 -18.74 -8.76 -4.08
CA HIS A 133 -18.85 -7.33 -3.85
C HIS A 133 -17.75 -6.52 -4.57
N PHE A 134 -16.73 -7.18 -5.12
CA PHE A 134 -15.72 -6.49 -5.91
C PHE A 134 -16.21 -6.29 -7.36
N LYS A 135 -16.09 -5.06 -7.85
CA LYS A 135 -16.36 -4.71 -9.25
C LYS A 135 -15.22 -5.21 -10.16
N ASP A 136 -15.57 -5.62 -11.39
CA ASP A 136 -14.63 -6.02 -12.46
C ASP A 136 -13.88 -4.80 -13.06
N THR A 137 -13.18 -4.09 -12.20
CA THR A 137 -12.37 -2.92 -12.53
C THR A 137 -10.95 -3.11 -12.04
N ALA A 138 -10.02 -2.30 -12.52
CA ALA A 138 -8.66 -2.20 -12.03
C ALA A 138 -8.16 -0.77 -12.13
N CYS A 139 -7.19 -0.41 -11.28
CA CYS A 139 -6.37 0.78 -11.45
C CYS A 139 -5.82 0.86 -12.89
N VAL A 140 -5.88 2.06 -13.49
CA VAL A 140 -5.36 2.30 -14.86
C VAL A 140 -3.88 1.93 -15.03
N PHE A 141 -3.10 1.94 -13.95
CA PHE A 141 -1.69 1.56 -13.95
C PHE A 141 -1.43 0.05 -13.96
N LEU A 142 -2.45 -0.80 -13.86
CA LEU A 142 -2.26 -2.26 -13.89
C LEU A 142 -1.94 -2.73 -15.31
N LEU A 143 -0.78 -3.35 -15.51
CA LEU A 143 -0.39 -3.96 -16.78
C LEU A 143 -1.16 -5.26 -17.04
N ASP A 144 -1.20 -5.71 -18.30
CA ASP A 144 -1.86 -6.96 -18.69
C ASP A 144 -1.20 -8.19 -18.03
N ASP A 145 0.11 -8.16 -17.85
CA ASP A 145 0.89 -9.15 -17.10
C ASP A 145 0.81 -8.97 -15.57
N SER A 146 -0.09 -8.10 -15.11
CA SER A 146 -0.43 -7.84 -13.72
C SER A 146 0.66 -7.12 -12.90
N ARG A 147 1.71 -6.61 -13.55
CA ARG A 147 2.65 -5.66 -12.93
C ARG A 147 2.03 -4.26 -12.79
N CYS A 148 2.66 -3.42 -11.98
CA CYS A 148 2.25 -2.02 -11.76
C CYS A 148 3.11 -1.07 -12.59
N GLY A 149 2.48 -0.26 -13.46
CA GLY A 149 3.19 0.69 -14.33
C GLY A 149 4.05 1.70 -13.58
N LEU A 150 3.58 2.23 -12.43
CA LEU A 150 4.35 3.16 -11.60
C LEU A 150 5.64 2.52 -11.05
N GLN A 151 5.57 1.24 -10.68
CA GLN A 151 6.72 0.48 -10.23
C GLN A 151 7.72 0.22 -11.37
N GLU A 152 7.22 -0.10 -12.56
CA GLU A 152 8.07 -0.31 -13.73
C GLU A 152 8.74 1.01 -14.18
N LEU A 153 8.05 2.16 -14.04
CA LEU A 153 8.65 3.47 -14.23
C LEU A 153 9.81 3.71 -13.25
N SER A 154 9.61 3.47 -11.95
CA SER A 154 10.67 3.63 -10.96
C SER A 154 11.90 2.79 -11.30
N LYS A 155 11.70 1.51 -11.67
CA LYS A 155 12.79 0.61 -12.09
C LYS A 155 13.50 1.11 -13.35
N ALA A 156 12.76 1.58 -14.36
CA ALA A 156 13.34 2.10 -15.60
C ALA A 156 14.22 3.34 -15.37
N LYS A 157 13.91 4.14 -14.34
CA LYS A 157 14.72 5.30 -13.93
C LYS A 157 15.86 4.95 -12.97
N GLY A 158 16.06 3.68 -12.65
CA GLY A 158 17.08 3.24 -11.68
C GLY A 158 16.78 3.64 -10.23
N LEU A 159 15.50 3.88 -9.91
CA LEU A 159 15.04 4.24 -8.57
C LEU A 159 14.54 2.99 -7.82
N HIS A 160 14.31 3.13 -6.51
CA HIS A 160 13.67 2.07 -5.73
C HIS A 160 12.31 1.70 -6.35
N PRO A 161 11.90 0.42 -6.42
CA PRO A 161 10.65 0.01 -7.07
C PRO A 161 9.38 0.71 -6.54
N TRP A 162 9.43 1.24 -5.32
CA TRP A 162 8.30 1.90 -4.67
C TRP A 162 8.33 3.43 -4.75
N TYR A 163 9.31 4.00 -5.46
CA TYR A 163 9.53 5.45 -5.49
C TYR A 163 8.28 6.22 -5.97
N TYR A 164 7.60 5.76 -7.03
CA TYR A 164 6.34 6.34 -7.53
C TYR A 164 5.10 5.53 -7.12
N LYS A 165 5.21 4.55 -6.23
CA LYS A 165 4.01 3.83 -5.76
C LYS A 165 3.40 4.59 -4.59
N PRO A 166 2.08 4.85 -4.60
CA PRO A 166 1.38 5.33 -3.41
C PRO A 166 1.69 4.47 -2.19
N LEU A 167 1.76 5.12 -1.03
CA LEU A 167 2.03 4.48 0.25
C LEU A 167 1.14 3.25 0.51
N PRO A 168 -0.19 3.30 0.36
CA PRO A 168 -1.03 2.12 0.58
C PRO A 168 -0.69 0.96 -0.38
N CYS A 169 -0.26 1.24 -1.61
CA CYS A 169 0.00 0.20 -2.61
C CYS A 169 1.26 -0.62 -2.35
N TRP A 170 2.34 -0.01 -1.87
CA TRP A 170 3.56 -0.76 -1.56
C TRP A 170 3.55 -1.32 -0.13
N LEU A 171 2.80 -0.69 0.78
CA LEU A 171 2.69 -1.14 2.16
C LEU A 171 1.76 -2.35 2.32
N PHE A 172 0.80 -2.53 1.41
CA PHE A 172 -0.13 -3.65 1.41
C PHE A 172 0.58 -5.02 1.51
N PRO A 173 0.17 -5.94 2.39
CA PRO A 173 -1.07 -5.96 3.19
C PRO A 173 -0.97 -5.33 4.58
N ILE A 174 0.13 -4.65 4.93
CA ILE A 174 0.22 -3.93 6.20
C ILE A 174 -0.76 -2.76 6.15
N PHE A 175 -1.53 -2.58 7.21
CA PHE A 175 -2.50 -1.50 7.34
C PHE A 175 -2.06 -0.51 8.41
N ILE A 176 -2.39 0.76 8.16
CA ILE A 176 -2.23 1.86 9.12
C ILE A 176 -3.63 2.40 9.38
N ALA A 177 -4.14 2.16 10.58
CA ALA A 177 -5.44 2.67 11.02
C ALA A 177 -5.26 3.91 11.90
N PRO A 178 -6.28 4.80 11.95
CA PRO A 178 -6.39 5.72 13.06
C PRO A 178 -6.62 4.92 14.36
N GLY A 179 -5.81 5.16 15.39
CA GLY A 179 -6.07 4.62 16.73
C GLY A 179 -6.63 5.68 17.69
N GLU A 180 -7.07 5.27 18.87
CA GLU A 180 -7.72 6.19 19.85
C GLU A 180 -6.83 7.36 20.29
N LYS A 181 -5.52 7.13 20.36
CA LYS A 181 -4.53 8.13 20.80
C LYS A 181 -3.45 8.40 19.76
N GLN A 182 -3.07 7.37 19.02
CA GLN A 182 -2.02 7.38 18.01
C GLN A 182 -2.35 6.33 16.95
N PRO A 183 -1.83 6.46 15.72
CA PRO A 183 -2.07 5.48 14.66
C PRO A 183 -1.65 4.07 15.08
N GLU A 184 -2.24 3.06 14.45
CA GLU A 184 -1.91 1.65 14.67
C GLU A 184 -1.44 1.01 13.37
N ILE A 185 -0.30 0.31 13.45
CA ILE A 185 0.31 -0.44 12.36
C ILE A 185 0.12 -1.91 12.66
N PHE A 186 -0.59 -2.62 11.80
CA PHE A 186 -0.91 -4.03 11.99
C PHE A 186 -1.11 -4.76 10.67
N LEU A 187 -1.17 -6.08 10.73
CA LEU A 187 -1.52 -6.94 9.60
C LEU A 187 -2.94 -7.49 9.81
N PRO A 188 -3.94 -7.06 9.01
CA PRO A 188 -5.33 -7.46 9.20
C PRO A 188 -5.55 -8.98 9.25
N SER A 189 -6.45 -9.41 10.13
CA SER A 189 -7.00 -10.77 10.21
C SER A 189 -8.50 -10.74 9.89
N PRO A 190 -9.16 -11.90 9.63
CA PRO A 190 -10.61 -11.95 9.42
C PRO A 190 -11.44 -11.30 10.56
N GLU A 191 -10.95 -11.40 11.80
CA GLU A 191 -11.60 -10.82 12.99
C GLU A 191 -11.34 -9.31 13.12
N ALA A 192 -10.27 -8.82 12.50
CA ALA A 192 -9.82 -7.43 12.53
C ALA A 192 -9.69 -6.86 11.10
N GLU A 193 -10.66 -7.17 10.23
CA GLU A 193 -10.72 -6.66 8.86
C GLU A 193 -11.17 -5.18 8.87
N PRO A 194 -10.33 -4.23 8.43
CA PRO A 194 -10.65 -2.81 8.52
C PRO A 194 -11.86 -2.39 7.70
N TRP A 195 -12.16 -3.14 6.63
CA TRP A 195 -13.23 -2.84 5.70
C TRP A 195 -14.43 -3.78 5.84
N TYR A 196 -14.62 -4.40 7.01
CA TYR A 196 -15.81 -5.20 7.26
C TYR A 196 -17.01 -4.28 7.55
N LEU A 197 -17.85 -4.11 6.52
CA LEU A 197 -18.97 -3.18 6.50
C LEU A 197 -20.26 -3.92 6.07
N PRO A 198 -20.81 -4.78 6.95
CA PRO A 198 -21.94 -5.64 6.60
C PRO A 198 -23.22 -4.87 6.25
N GLU A 199 -23.39 -3.65 6.77
CA GLU A 199 -24.50 -2.77 6.42
C GLU A 199 -24.49 -2.31 4.95
N TYR A 200 -23.34 -2.41 4.27
CA TYR A 200 -23.17 -2.10 2.84
C TYR A 200 -22.93 -3.37 1.99
N ASP A 201 -23.17 -4.57 2.53
CA ASP A 201 -22.86 -5.86 1.87
C ASP A 201 -21.38 -5.95 1.42
N TYR A 202 -20.49 -5.34 2.20
CA TYR A 202 -19.07 -5.27 1.90
C TYR A 202 -18.28 -6.05 2.95
N ASP A 203 -17.86 -7.27 2.60
CA ASP A 203 -17.24 -8.24 3.51
C ASP A 203 -15.71 -8.06 3.62
N GLY A 204 -15.19 -6.84 3.45
CA GLY A 204 -13.75 -6.57 3.58
C GLY A 204 -12.95 -6.58 2.28
N PHE A 205 -11.70 -6.13 2.41
CA PHE A 205 -10.74 -6.04 1.32
C PHE A 205 -9.45 -6.80 1.61
N PHE A 206 -8.83 -6.54 2.77
CA PHE A 206 -7.47 -7.02 3.08
C PHE A 206 -7.42 -8.55 3.13
N THR A 207 -8.40 -9.16 3.78
CA THR A 207 -8.52 -10.61 3.97
C THR A 207 -9.20 -11.30 2.78
N LYS A 208 -9.60 -10.56 1.75
CA LYS A 208 -10.23 -11.10 0.54
C LYS A 208 -9.26 -11.23 -0.64
N VAL A 209 -8.15 -10.49 -0.62
CA VAL A 209 -7.11 -10.64 -1.64
C VAL A 209 -6.08 -11.71 -1.23
N PRO A 210 -5.49 -12.46 -2.19
CA PRO A 210 -4.66 -13.62 -1.88
C PRO A 210 -3.49 -13.36 -0.93
N CYS A 211 -2.83 -12.20 -1.01
CA CYS A 211 -1.68 -11.89 -0.16
C CYS A 211 -2.05 -11.44 1.26
N GLY A 212 -3.32 -11.10 1.52
CA GLY A 212 -3.79 -10.80 2.88
C GLY A 212 -4.50 -11.96 3.55
N GLN A 213 -4.71 -13.08 2.85
CA GLN A 213 -5.28 -14.30 3.41
C GLN A 213 -4.25 -15.15 4.15
N TYR A 214 -4.72 -15.84 5.20
CA TYR A 214 -3.94 -16.88 5.85
C TYR A 214 -3.54 -17.97 4.86
N SER A 215 -2.31 -18.47 4.97
CA SER A 215 -1.80 -19.57 4.17
C SER A 215 -1.07 -20.58 5.04
N GLU A 216 -1.53 -21.83 5.03
CA GLU A 216 -0.87 -22.94 5.74
C GLU A 216 0.56 -23.18 5.23
N CYS A 217 0.79 -22.98 3.93
CA CYS A 217 2.11 -23.10 3.30
C CYS A 217 2.87 -21.77 3.20
N GLY A 218 2.35 -20.73 3.86
CA GLY A 218 2.93 -19.39 3.91
C GLY A 218 4.13 -19.28 4.85
N GLN A 219 4.63 -18.06 4.96
CA GLN A 219 5.63 -17.67 5.96
C GLN A 219 5.00 -16.74 6.98
N ILE A 220 5.58 -16.69 8.18
CA ILE A 220 5.19 -15.74 9.21
C ILE A 220 5.30 -14.31 8.67
N GLY A 221 4.29 -13.48 8.93
CA GLY A 221 4.10 -12.15 8.35
C GLY A 221 5.34 -11.25 8.42
N TYR A 222 6.00 -11.13 9.58
CA TYR A 222 7.19 -10.27 9.71
C TYR A 222 8.39 -10.74 8.89
N ILE A 223 8.50 -12.05 8.61
CA ILE A 223 9.53 -12.60 7.72
C ILE A 223 9.15 -12.31 6.27
N LEU A 224 7.89 -12.58 5.92
CA LEU A 224 7.37 -12.38 4.56
C LEU A 224 7.45 -10.92 4.10
N LEU A 225 7.15 -9.99 5.00
CA LEU A 225 7.00 -8.55 4.76
C LEU A 225 8.23 -7.74 5.21
N GLN A 226 9.38 -8.39 5.31
CA GLN A 226 10.59 -7.75 5.82
C GLN A 226 11.04 -6.55 4.97
N GLU A 227 10.81 -6.58 3.65
CA GLU A 227 11.16 -5.46 2.76
C GLU A 227 10.29 -4.23 3.04
N GLU A 228 8.97 -4.41 3.20
CA GLU A 228 8.02 -3.35 3.51
C GLU A 228 8.33 -2.74 4.88
N LEU A 229 8.54 -3.59 5.89
CA LEU A 229 8.90 -3.15 7.24
C LEU A 229 10.22 -2.37 7.25
N LYS A 230 11.25 -2.82 6.51
CA LYS A 230 12.53 -2.10 6.38
C LYS A 230 12.39 -0.75 5.69
N PHE A 231 11.57 -0.68 4.64
CA PHE A 231 11.38 0.58 3.92
C PHE A 231 10.56 1.58 4.74
N LEU A 232 9.49 1.12 5.39
CA LEU A 232 8.74 1.94 6.34
C LEU A 232 9.63 2.40 7.49
N SER A 233 10.47 1.51 8.03
CA SER A 233 11.50 1.84 9.03
C SER A 233 12.41 2.98 8.60
N ALA A 234 12.90 2.94 7.35
CA ALA A 234 13.77 3.97 6.80
C ALA A 234 13.05 5.32 6.65
N ILE A 235 11.78 5.30 6.23
CA ILE A 235 10.96 6.51 6.14
C ILE A 235 10.73 7.10 7.53
N VAL A 236 10.26 6.30 8.48
CA VAL A 236 9.75 6.73 9.80
C VAL A 236 10.88 7.00 10.80
N GLY A 237 12.07 6.44 10.60
CA GLY A 237 13.18 6.54 11.56
C GLY A 237 13.03 5.62 12.78
N ARG A 238 12.33 4.49 12.61
CA ARG A 238 12.03 3.48 13.64
C ARG A 238 12.41 2.10 13.16
N ASN A 239 12.82 1.16 14.03
CA ASN A 239 13.28 -0.17 13.62
C ASN A 239 12.26 -1.27 13.99
N PHE A 240 11.21 -1.39 13.18
CA PHE A 240 10.14 -2.38 13.38
C PHE A 240 10.68 -3.82 13.40
N GLY A 241 11.70 -4.11 12.58
CA GLY A 241 12.33 -5.43 12.57
C GLY A 241 12.95 -5.79 13.92
N GLN A 242 13.67 -4.85 14.54
CA GLN A 242 14.28 -5.05 15.85
C GLN A 242 13.22 -5.15 16.96
N GLU A 243 12.18 -4.31 16.92
CA GLU A 243 11.09 -4.36 17.91
C GLU A 243 10.40 -5.73 17.96
N ILE A 244 10.21 -6.36 16.80
CA ILE A 244 9.69 -7.73 16.71
C ILE A 244 10.66 -8.73 17.35
N GLN A 245 11.96 -8.62 17.05
CA GLN A 245 12.96 -9.52 17.64
C GLN A 245 13.02 -9.39 19.16
N ASP A 246 12.97 -8.16 19.68
CA ASP A 246 12.99 -7.88 21.11
C ASP A 246 11.74 -8.44 21.80
N ALA A 247 10.56 -8.29 21.20
CA ALA A 247 9.31 -8.84 21.72
C ALA A 247 9.32 -10.39 21.77
N ILE A 248 9.84 -11.04 20.73
CA ILE A 248 9.99 -12.50 20.69
C ILE A 248 10.97 -12.97 21.77
N ALA A 249 12.12 -12.30 21.91
CA ALA A 249 13.12 -12.64 22.92
C ALA A 249 12.56 -12.52 24.35
N ASN A 250 11.85 -11.42 24.66
CA ASN A 250 11.24 -11.21 25.96
C ASN A 250 10.16 -12.26 26.30
N SER A 251 9.40 -12.71 25.31
CA SER A 251 8.37 -13.75 25.51
C SER A 251 8.99 -15.11 25.83
N ALA A 252 10.13 -15.42 25.21
CA ALA A 252 10.86 -16.68 25.46
C ALA A 252 11.57 -16.73 26.82
N GLU A 253 11.83 -15.58 27.46
CA GLU A 253 12.40 -15.49 28.81
C GLU A 253 11.34 -15.58 29.92
N SER A 254 10.05 -15.39 29.59
CA SER A 254 8.92 -15.46 30.53
C SER A 254 8.26 -16.84 30.65
N ASP A 255 8.64 -17.80 29.80
CA ASP A 255 8.18 -19.20 29.78
C ASP A 255 9.18 -20.15 30.47
#